data_AF-A0A483UX48-F1
#
_entry.id   AF-A0A483UX48-F1
#
_cell.length_a   1.000
_cell.length_b   1.000
_cell.length_c   1.000
_cell.angle_alpha   90.00
_cell.angle_beta   90.00
_cell.angle_gamma   90.00
#
_symmetry.space_group_name_H-M   'P 1'
#
loop_
_entity.id
_entity.type
_entity.pdbx_description
1 polymer ?
#
loop_
_entity_poly.entity_id
_entity_poly.type
_entity_poly.pdbx_seq_one_letter_code
_entity_poly.pdbx_strand_id
1 'polypeptide(L)'
;DIGSASNYMYVHVAYFLALHELVRDRKVPWVPRFLVIDQPSTPYFSTAGKKTDDFASLDAALNEINSFVEKMRPHGGFQIILLEHIEESYWLDREMTNFTLVDNELRGNYGLIHFK
;
A
#
# COMPACT_ATOMS: atom_id res chain seq x y z
N ASP A 1 9.55 -23.43 -3.41
CA ASP A 1 9.20 -22.30 -4.30
C ASP A 1 7.95 -21.63 -3.71
N ILE A 2 7.90 -20.30 -3.58
CA ILE A 2 6.81 -19.60 -2.88
C ILE A 2 5.61 -19.34 -3.83
N GLY A 3 5.78 -19.59 -5.14
CA GLY A 3 4.69 -19.56 -6.12
C GLY A 3 4.73 -18.33 -7.03
N SER A 4 3.57 -17.78 -7.36
CA SER A 4 3.39 -16.67 -8.32
C SER A 4 3.96 -15.33 -7.83
N ALA A 5 4.15 -14.39 -8.76
CA ALA A 5 4.68 -13.05 -8.46
C ALA A 5 3.81 -12.27 -7.45
N SER A 6 2.50 -12.52 -7.44
CA SER A 6 1.53 -12.02 -6.47
C SER A 6 1.86 -12.48 -5.03
N ASN A 7 2.20 -13.76 -4.84
CA ASN A 7 2.62 -14.28 -3.52
C ASN A 7 3.91 -13.60 -3.03
N TYR A 8 4.89 -13.42 -3.92
CA TYR A 8 6.11 -12.70 -3.57
C TYR A 8 5.78 -11.27 -3.12
N MET A 9 4.93 -10.56 -3.88
CA MET A 9 4.51 -9.21 -3.51
C MET A 9 3.83 -9.17 -2.13
N TYR A 10 2.91 -10.10 -1.85
CA TYR A 10 2.27 -10.19 -0.54
C TYR A 10 3.30 -10.41 0.58
N VAL A 11 4.26 -11.32 0.39
CA VAL A 11 5.33 -11.55 1.37
C VAL A 11 6.18 -10.30 1.59
N HIS A 12 6.50 -9.55 0.53
CA HIS A 12 7.23 -8.29 0.64
C HIS A 12 6.45 -7.26 1.47
N VAL A 13 5.16 -7.08 1.20
CA VAL A 13 4.29 -6.18 1.97
C VAL A 13 4.25 -6.63 3.44
N ALA A 14 3.90 -7.88 3.71
CA ALA A 14 3.81 -8.42 5.07
C ALA A 14 5.12 -8.28 5.84
N TYR A 15 6.27 -8.53 5.19
CA TYR A 15 7.59 -8.39 5.80
C TYR A 15 7.88 -6.94 6.24
N PHE A 16 7.64 -5.95 5.38
CA PHE A 16 7.89 -4.55 5.73
C PHE A 16 6.93 -4.04 6.82
N LEU A 17 5.66 -4.45 6.78
CA LEU A 17 4.69 -4.11 7.83
C LEU A 17 5.11 -4.71 9.18
N ALA A 18 5.47 -5.99 9.22
CA ALA A 18 5.94 -6.66 10.44
C ALA A 18 7.24 -6.04 10.99
N LEU A 19 8.17 -5.65 10.12
CA LEU A 19 9.39 -4.95 10.52
C LEU A 19 9.06 -3.60 11.19
N HIS A 20 8.15 -2.82 10.60
CA HIS A 20 7.75 -1.55 11.17
C HIS A 20 6.97 -1.73 12.48
N GLU A 21 6.12 -2.75 12.59
CA GLU A 21 5.48 -3.12 13.85
C GLU A 21 6.50 -3.37 14.95
N LEU A 22 7.50 -4.22 14.70
CA LEU A 22 8.56 -4.50 15.66
C LEU A 22 9.33 -3.24 16.08
N VAL A 23 9.64 -2.37 15.11
CA VAL A 23 10.28 -1.07 15.35
C VAL A 23 9.42 -0.19 16.26
N ARG A 24 8.09 -0.18 16.07
CA ARG A 24 7.15 0.58 16.90
C ARG A 24 7.07 0.02 18.31
N ASP A 25 6.96 -1.30 18.45
CA ASP A 25 6.93 -1.99 19.75
C ASP A 25 8.19 -1.71 20.57
N ARG A 26 9.35 -1.68 19.90
CA ARG A 26 10.65 -1.37 20.52
C ARG A 26 10.88 0.13 20.73
N LYS A 27 9.93 0.99 20.36
CA LYS A 27 9.99 2.45 20.48
C LYS A 27 11.27 3.06 19.88
N VAL A 28 11.74 2.50 18.77
CA VAL A 28 12.95 2.96 18.10
C VAL A 28 12.71 4.36 17.50
N PRO A 29 13.44 5.41 17.92
CA PRO A 29 13.08 6.78 17.58
C PRO A 29 13.57 7.26 16.21
N TRP A 30 14.60 6.62 15.63
CA TRP A 30 15.24 7.08 14.38
C TRP A 30 14.67 6.44 13.10
N VAL A 31 13.73 5.50 13.22
CA VAL A 31 13.08 4.91 12.05
C VAL A 31 11.84 5.73 11.70
N PRO A 32 11.69 6.19 10.44
CA PRO A 32 10.55 6.99 10.04
C PRO A 32 9.23 6.21 10.18
N ARG A 33 8.15 6.95 10.42
CA ARG A 33 6.78 6.41 10.53
C ARG A 33 6.03 6.50 9.20
N PHE A 34 6.75 6.21 8.11
CA PHE A 34 6.11 6.09 6.81
C PHE A 34 6.76 5.00 5.95
N LEU A 35 5.98 4.46 5.02
CA LEU A 35 6.42 3.52 4.00
C LEU A 35 5.87 3.97 2.64
N VAL A 36 6.70 3.92 1.60
CA VAL A 36 6.27 4.17 0.22
C VAL A 36 6.30 2.83 -0.52
N ILE A 37 5.22 2.49 -1.21
CA ILE A 37 5.14 1.27 -2.03
C ILE A 37 4.74 1.67 -3.44
N ASP A 38 5.56 1.28 -4.40
CA ASP A 38 5.35 1.56 -5.82
C ASP A 38 4.69 0.38 -6.51
N GLN A 39 3.48 0.61 -7.04
CA GLN A 39 2.69 -0.30 -7.85
C GLN A 39 2.56 -1.73 -7.30
N PRO A 40 2.13 -1.94 -6.03
CA PRO A 40 1.93 -3.28 -5.50
C PRO A 40 0.88 -4.09 -6.25
N SER A 41 -0.03 -3.46 -7.00
CA SER A 41 -1.05 -4.14 -7.80
C SER A 41 -0.52 -4.77 -9.11
N THR A 42 0.64 -4.36 -9.63
CA THR A 42 1.17 -4.80 -10.92
C THR A 42 1.18 -6.32 -11.12
N PRO A 43 1.65 -7.13 -10.15
CA PRO A 43 1.66 -8.60 -10.28
C PRO A 43 0.27 -9.24 -10.39
N TYR A 44 -0.79 -8.53 -10.00
CA TYR A 44 -2.17 -9.01 -9.98
C TYR A 44 -2.94 -8.71 -11.28
N PHE A 45 -2.35 -7.87 -12.16
CA PHE A 45 -2.84 -7.61 -13.50
C PHE A 45 -2.00 -8.37 -14.53
N SER A 46 -2.67 -8.88 -15.57
CA SER A 46 -1.98 -9.43 -16.74
C SER A 46 -1.28 -8.31 -17.52
N THR A 47 -0.34 -8.68 -18.39
CA THR A 47 0.31 -7.76 -19.33
C THR A 47 -0.67 -7.01 -20.25
N ALA A 48 -1.92 -7.48 -20.35
CA ALA A 48 -3.00 -6.82 -21.09
C ALA A 48 -3.95 -6.00 -20.19
N GLY A 49 -3.60 -5.76 -18.91
CA GLY A 49 -4.41 -5.02 -17.94
C GLY A 49 -5.65 -5.78 -17.44
N LYS A 50 -5.82 -7.05 -17.81
CA LYS A 50 -6.92 -7.89 -17.31
C LYS A 50 -6.58 -8.47 -15.95
N LYS A 51 -7.57 -8.54 -15.05
CA LYS A 51 -7.47 -9.22 -13.75
C LYS A 51 -6.99 -10.66 -13.97
N THR A 52 -5.99 -11.08 -13.21
CA THR A 52 -5.52 -12.47 -13.19
C THR A 52 -6.34 -13.31 -12.20
N ASP A 53 -6.15 -14.63 -12.21
CA ASP A 53 -6.77 -15.53 -11.21
C ASP A 53 -6.34 -15.17 -9.77
N ASP A 54 -5.17 -14.55 -9.61
CA ASP A 54 -4.62 -14.11 -8.33
C ASP A 54 -5.17 -12.75 -7.87
N PHE A 55 -6.07 -12.12 -8.62
CA PHE A 55 -6.61 -10.79 -8.28
C PHE A 55 -7.27 -10.75 -6.88
N ALA A 56 -7.81 -11.88 -6.41
CA ALA A 56 -8.35 -11.99 -5.04
C ALA A 56 -7.27 -11.78 -3.96
N SER A 57 -6.00 -12.06 -4.25
CA SER A 57 -4.87 -11.84 -3.33
C SER A 57 -4.48 -10.36 -3.22
N LEU A 58 -4.89 -9.50 -4.16
CA LEU A 58 -4.74 -8.05 -4.03
C LEU A 58 -5.58 -7.51 -2.86
N ASP A 59 -6.81 -8.03 -2.71
CA ASP A 59 -7.69 -7.68 -1.58
C ASP A 59 -7.02 -8.04 -0.25
N ALA A 60 -6.34 -9.19 -0.17
CA ALA A 60 -5.60 -9.58 1.03
C ALA A 60 -4.47 -8.59 1.35
N ALA A 61 -3.68 -8.19 0.35
CA ALA A 61 -2.59 -7.23 0.53
C ALA A 61 -3.09 -5.84 0.98
N LEU A 62 -4.14 -5.33 0.35
CA LEU A 62 -4.71 -4.01 0.69
C LEU A 62 -5.42 -4.04 2.05
N ASN A 63 -6.09 -5.13 2.41
CA ASN A 63 -6.67 -5.30 3.73
C ASN A 63 -5.61 -5.37 4.84
N GLU A 64 -4.47 -6.01 4.57
CA GLU A 64 -3.34 -6.02 5.50
C GLU A 64 -2.82 -4.60 5.74
N ILE A 65 -2.66 -3.82 4.68
CA ILE A 65 -2.28 -2.40 4.76
C ILE A 65 -3.30 -1.58 5.55
N ASN A 66 -4.60 -1.73 5.23
CA ASN A 66 -5.70 -1.04 5.92
C ASN A 66 -5.66 -1.30 7.43
N SER A 67 -5.50 -2.58 7.79
CA SER A 67 -5.50 -3.06 9.17
C SER A 67 -4.24 -2.65 9.91
N PHE A 68 -3.09 -2.62 9.23
CA PHE A 68 -1.84 -2.18 9.82
C PHE A 68 -1.89 -0.70 10.25
N VAL A 69 -2.41 0.19 9.39
CA VAL A 69 -2.56 1.61 9.74
C VAL A 69 -3.44 1.78 10.98
N GLU A 70 -4.53 1.03 11.07
CA GLU A 70 -5.40 0.99 12.26
C GLU A 70 -4.62 0.57 13.51
N LYS A 71 -3.91 -0.57 13.42
CA LYS A 71 -3.10 -1.14 14.49
C LYS A 71 -2.01 -0.19 15.00
N MET A 72 -1.51 0.68 14.13
CA MET A 72 -0.47 1.65 14.48
C MET A 72 -1.00 2.95 15.11
N ARG A 73 -2.32 3.23 15.10
CA ARG A 73 -2.90 4.40 15.77
C ARG A 73 -2.44 4.57 17.23
N PRO A 74 -2.56 3.57 18.13
CA PRO A 74 -2.10 3.70 19.52
C PRO A 74 -0.57 3.85 19.64
N HIS A 75 0.18 3.54 18.58
CA HIS A 75 1.64 3.62 18.53
C HIS A 75 2.14 4.94 17.93
N GLY A 76 1.30 5.98 17.87
CA GLY A 76 1.63 7.30 17.32
C GLY A 76 1.41 7.42 15.81
N GLY A 77 0.62 6.50 15.24
CA GLY A 77 0.25 6.48 13.82
C GLY A 77 1.36 6.00 12.90
N PHE A 78 0.97 5.64 11.68
CA PHE A 78 1.88 5.28 10.59
C PHE A 78 1.27 5.69 9.25
N GLN A 79 2.07 6.24 8.34
CA GLN A 79 1.62 6.65 7.02
C GLN A 79 2.10 5.68 5.95
N ILE A 80 1.21 5.23 5.07
CA ILE A 80 1.61 4.46 3.89
C ILE A 80 1.23 5.30 2.66
N ILE A 81 2.20 5.50 1.78
CA ILE A 81 2.02 6.17 0.48
C ILE A 81 2.07 5.09 -0.58
N LEU A 82 0.93 4.85 -1.24
CA LEU A 82 0.80 3.88 -2.31
C LEU A 82 0.76 4.61 -3.65
N LEU A 83 1.66 4.23 -4.56
CA LEU A 83 1.58 4.64 -5.95
C LEU A 83 0.87 3.52 -6.71
N GLU A 84 -0.34 3.80 -7.21
CA GLU A 84 -1.24 2.77 -7.70
C GLU A 84 -1.97 3.18 -8.97
N HIS A 85 -2.38 2.17 -9.76
CA HIS A 85 -3.20 2.34 -10.97
C HIS A 85 -4.65 1.90 -10.77
N ILE A 86 -4.99 1.36 -9.59
CA ILE A 86 -6.36 0.98 -9.25
C ILE A 86 -7.21 2.21 -8.93
N GLU A 87 -8.46 2.22 -9.39
CA GLU A 87 -9.40 3.32 -9.16
C GLU A 87 -9.82 3.43 -7.69
N GLU A 88 -10.20 4.63 -7.25
CA GLU A 88 -10.67 4.87 -5.87
C GLU A 88 -11.89 4.03 -5.48
N SER A 89 -12.77 3.76 -6.43
CA SER A 89 -13.91 2.86 -6.26
C SER A 89 -13.49 1.50 -5.69
N TYR A 90 -12.28 1.03 -6.00
CA TYR A 90 -11.80 -0.29 -5.59
C TYR A 90 -11.81 -0.50 -4.07
N TRP A 91 -11.31 0.47 -3.31
CA TRP A 91 -11.22 0.38 -1.85
C TRP A 91 -12.46 0.90 -1.14
N LEU A 92 -13.20 1.84 -1.76
CA LEU A 92 -14.49 2.30 -1.25
C LEU A 92 -15.52 1.18 -1.24
N ASP A 93 -15.62 0.41 -2.33
CA ASP A 93 -16.57 -0.73 -2.45
C ASP A 93 -16.27 -1.87 -1.46
N ARG A 94 -15.06 -1.88 -0.88
CA ARG A 94 -14.58 -2.87 0.10
C ARG A 94 -14.55 -2.35 1.53
N GLU A 95 -15.09 -1.15 1.77
CA GLU A 95 -15.15 -0.51 3.08
C GLU A 95 -13.76 -0.33 3.74
N MET A 96 -12.71 -0.16 2.93
CA MET A 96 -11.36 0.12 3.44
C MET A 96 -11.24 1.61 3.79
N THR A 97 -11.42 1.93 5.06
CA THR A 97 -11.58 3.32 5.54
C THR A 97 -10.28 4.10 5.74
N ASN A 98 -9.11 3.46 5.69
CA ASN A 98 -7.81 4.11 5.90
C ASN A 98 -7.12 4.54 4.60
N PHE A 99 -7.77 4.41 3.46
CA PHE A 99 -7.27 4.89 2.17
C PHE A 99 -7.82 6.28 1.87
N THR A 100 -7.01 7.11 1.23
CA THR A 100 -7.41 8.44 0.74
C THR A 100 -6.76 8.66 -0.61
N LEU A 101 -7.57 8.97 -1.63
CA LEU A 101 -7.05 9.35 -2.93
C LEU A 101 -6.35 10.71 -2.82
N VAL A 102 -5.10 10.77 -3.26
CA VAL A 102 -4.33 12.01 -3.39
C VAL A 102 -3.94 12.14 -4.86
N ASP A 103 -4.67 12.96 -5.60
CA ASP A 103 -4.53 13.06 -7.06
C ASP A 103 -4.62 14.53 -7.51
N ASN A 104 -5.66 15.23 -7.07
CA ASN A 104 -5.85 16.65 -7.39
C ASN A 104 -4.73 17.52 -6.81
N GLU A 105 -4.16 17.11 -5.67
CA GLU A 105 -3.10 17.80 -4.93
C GLU A 105 -1.73 17.67 -5.59
N LEU A 106 -1.54 16.72 -6.52
CA LEU A 106 -0.27 16.47 -7.21
C LEU A 106 -0.31 16.78 -8.70
N ARG A 107 -1.42 17.34 -9.21
CA ARG A 107 -1.62 17.70 -10.62
C ARG A 107 -1.45 19.20 -10.88
N GLY A 108 -1.12 19.51 -12.14
CA GLY A 108 -1.04 20.89 -12.63
C GLY A 108 0.00 21.73 -11.88
N ASN A 109 -0.44 22.88 -11.35
CA ASN A 109 0.43 23.81 -10.63
C ASN A 109 0.81 23.36 -9.22
N TYR A 110 0.29 22.22 -8.74
CA TYR A 110 0.64 21.62 -7.45
C TYR A 110 1.58 20.41 -7.59
N GLY A 111 2.05 20.12 -8.81
CA GLY A 111 3.00 19.03 -9.04
C GLY A 111 4.30 19.20 -8.26
N LEU A 112 4.79 18.13 -7.65
CA LEU A 112 6.05 18.10 -6.88
C LEU A 112 7.27 18.53 -7.70
N ILE A 113 7.23 18.33 -9.02
CA ILE A 113 8.29 18.72 -9.96
C ILE A 113 7.64 19.47 -11.13
N HIS A 114 8.07 20.70 -11.34
CA HIS A 114 7.69 21.49 -12.51
C HIS A 114 8.75 21.38 -13.59
N PHE A 115 8.35 20.96 -14.79
CA PHE A 115 9.14 21.21 -15.98
C PHE A 115 8.85 22.63 -16.44
N LYS A 116 9.86 23.50 -16.39
CA LYS A 116 9.83 24.82 -17.02
C LYS A 116 9.91 24.69 -18.54
#